data_AF-A0AAW9ID53-F1
#
_entry.id   AF-A0AAW9ID53-F1
#
_cell.length_a   1.000
_cell.length_b   1.000
_cell.length_c   1.000
_cell.angle_alpha   90.00
_cell.angle_beta   90.00
_cell.angle_gamma   90.00
#
_symmetry.space_group_name_H-M   'P 1'
#
loop_
_entity.id
_entity.type
_entity.pdbx_description
1 polymer ?
#
loop_
_entity_poly.entity_id
_entity_poly.type
_entity_poly.pdbx_seq_one_letter_code
_entity_poly.pdbx_strand_id
1 'polypeptide(L)'
;FAILILKVPVGRSVFESASSAITKLLDFTKEGTNFLFGPLADVSGLGFVWVVQILPTIIFFSALMGVLYYLGIMQFIVKFIAKFIAKLLGTSGSETLSAVGNIFLGQTEAPLLVKPFVKDMTRSELLAIMIGGMATVAGGVMAGYVAMGVNAGHLLAASIMAAPAGLVLAKIIIPETEESKTKNSSDIVVENTSSNLVEAAANGASDGLGLALNVGAMLLAFIA
;
A
#
# COMPACT_ATOMS: atom_id res chain seq x y z
N PHE A 1 0.70 -18.12 -5.65
CA PHE A 1 1.14 -16.84 -6.24
C PHE A 1 2.56 -16.90 -6.80
N ALA A 2 3.58 -17.21 -6.00
CA ALA A 2 4.99 -17.27 -6.45
C ALA A 2 5.22 -18.09 -7.74
N ILE A 3 4.60 -19.27 -7.88
CA ILE A 3 4.71 -20.08 -9.10
C ILE A 3 4.16 -19.33 -10.34
N LEU A 4 3.06 -18.60 -10.17
CA LEU A 4 2.39 -17.89 -11.26
C LEU A 4 3.21 -16.69 -11.74
N ILE A 5 3.82 -15.92 -10.84
CA ILE A 5 4.60 -14.73 -11.21
C ILE A 5 6.08 -15.03 -11.53
N LEU A 6 6.66 -16.11 -10.98
CA LEU A 6 8.10 -16.43 -11.16
C LEU A 6 8.35 -17.55 -12.18
N LYS A 7 7.41 -18.49 -12.38
CA LYS A 7 7.62 -19.65 -13.27
C LYS A 7 6.74 -19.66 -14.51
N VAL A 8 5.52 -19.12 -14.46
CA VAL A 8 4.63 -19.10 -15.63
C VAL A 8 5.02 -17.94 -16.54
N PRO A 9 5.33 -18.17 -17.83
CA PRO A 9 5.83 -17.11 -18.73
C PRO A 9 4.89 -15.90 -18.86
N VAL A 10 3.58 -16.16 -18.93
CA VAL A 10 2.56 -15.09 -19.00
C VAL A 10 2.52 -14.28 -17.71
N GLY A 11 2.54 -14.94 -16.55
CA GLY A 11 2.52 -14.24 -15.25
C GLY A 11 3.80 -13.45 -15.00
N ARG A 12 4.95 -13.93 -15.47
CA ARG A 12 6.21 -13.20 -15.44
C ARG A 12 6.17 -11.94 -16.31
N SER A 13 5.64 -12.03 -17.53
CA SER A 13 5.53 -10.87 -18.44
C SER A 13 4.59 -9.79 -17.91
N VAL A 14 3.44 -10.17 -17.34
CA VAL A 14 2.52 -9.24 -16.67
C VAL A 14 3.21 -8.56 -15.48
N PHE A 15 3.96 -9.32 -14.69
CA PHE A 15 4.66 -8.82 -13.52
C PHE A 15 5.83 -7.90 -13.87
N GLU A 16 6.64 -8.24 -14.88
CA GLU A 16 7.70 -7.38 -15.41
C GLU A 16 7.13 -6.06 -15.95
N SER A 17 5.96 -6.12 -16.61
CA SER A 17 5.25 -4.92 -17.06
C SER A 17 4.82 -4.03 -15.90
N ALA A 18 4.27 -4.62 -14.83
CA ALA A 18 3.90 -3.89 -13.62
C ALA A 18 5.13 -3.28 -12.91
N SER A 19 6.22 -4.04 -12.80
CA SER A 19 7.48 -3.53 -12.25
C SER A 19 8.02 -2.35 -13.07
N SER A 20 8.01 -2.45 -14.40
CA SER A 20 8.44 -1.36 -15.28
C SER A 20 7.55 -0.12 -15.14
N ALA A 21 6.24 -0.31 -14.97
CA ALA A 21 5.31 0.79 -14.73
C ALA A 21 5.63 1.53 -13.41
N ILE A 22 5.91 0.80 -12.34
CA ILE A 22 6.33 1.39 -11.05
C ILE A 22 7.64 2.17 -11.22
N THR A 23 8.63 1.61 -11.93
CA THR A 23 9.89 2.30 -12.20
C THR A 23 9.67 3.60 -13.01
N LYS A 24 8.82 3.58 -14.03
CA LYS A 24 8.47 4.79 -14.79
C LYS A 24 7.76 5.84 -13.94
N LEU A 25 6.91 5.43 -13.01
CA LEU A 25 6.27 6.35 -12.07
C LEU A 25 7.30 7.05 -11.16
N LEU A 26 8.35 6.32 -10.74
CA LEU A 26 9.46 6.92 -9.98
C LEU A 26 10.25 7.94 -10.80
N ASP A 27 10.36 7.74 -12.12
CA ASP A 27 11.00 8.72 -13.00
C ASP A 27 10.21 10.03 -13.06
N PHE A 28 8.88 10.00 -13.00
CA PHE A 28 8.08 11.23 -12.91
C PHE A 28 8.31 12.00 -11.60
N THR A 29 8.55 11.29 -10.49
CA THR A 29 8.93 11.95 -9.24
C THR A 29 10.20 12.78 -9.40
N LYS A 30 11.18 12.31 -10.20
CA LYS A 30 12.46 13.01 -10.39
C LYS A 30 12.26 14.41 -10.97
N GLU A 31 11.29 14.61 -11.87
CA GLU A 31 10.97 15.94 -12.40
C GLU A 31 10.49 16.88 -11.29
N GLY A 32 9.61 16.41 -10.40
CA GLY A 32 9.15 17.18 -9.24
C GLY A 32 10.27 17.47 -8.24
N THR A 33 11.13 16.48 -7.98
CA THR A 33 12.31 16.64 -7.11
C THR A 33 13.30 17.65 -7.70
N ASN A 34 13.60 17.56 -8.99
CA ASN A 34 14.49 18.49 -9.70
C ASN A 34 13.94 19.91 -9.70
N PHE A 35 12.63 20.08 -9.87
CA PHE A 35 11.98 21.39 -9.79
C PHE A 35 12.11 22.01 -8.38
N LEU A 36 11.89 21.22 -7.32
CA LEU A 36 11.90 21.72 -5.95
C LEU A 36 13.31 21.94 -5.39
N PHE A 37 14.23 21.03 -5.68
CA PHE A 37 15.56 20.97 -5.06
C PHE A 37 16.69 21.38 -6.00
N GLY A 38 16.41 21.51 -7.31
CA GLY A 38 17.37 21.97 -8.31
C GLY A 38 18.68 21.18 -8.25
N PRO A 39 19.84 21.86 -8.15
CA PRO A 39 21.13 21.20 -8.05
C PRO A 39 21.28 20.23 -6.88
N LEU A 40 20.51 20.37 -5.79
CA LEU A 40 20.55 19.43 -4.66
C LEU A 40 20.01 18.03 -5.01
N ALA A 41 19.22 17.93 -6.07
CA ALA A 41 18.73 16.65 -6.60
C ALA A 41 19.74 15.96 -7.53
N ASP A 42 20.82 16.65 -7.92
CA ASP A 42 21.82 16.08 -8.81
C ASP A 42 22.78 15.15 -8.06
N VAL A 43 22.58 13.85 -8.29
CA VAL A 43 23.41 12.77 -7.73
C VAL A 43 24.85 12.83 -8.27
N SER A 44 25.07 13.37 -9.47
CA SER A 44 26.40 13.43 -10.07
C SER A 44 27.30 14.50 -9.46
N GLY A 45 26.72 15.60 -8.98
CA GLY A 45 27.43 16.68 -8.30
C GLY A 45 27.62 16.44 -6.81
N LEU A 46 26.51 16.30 -6.08
CA LEU A 46 26.50 16.28 -4.60
C LEU A 46 26.45 14.87 -4.00
N GLY A 47 26.38 13.85 -4.83
CA GLY A 47 26.18 12.47 -4.40
C GLY A 47 24.72 12.20 -3.99
N PHE A 48 24.49 11.01 -3.45
CA PHE A 48 23.15 10.56 -3.08
C PHE A 48 22.69 11.20 -1.76
N VAL A 49 21.95 12.30 -1.84
CA VAL A 49 21.32 12.94 -0.67
C VAL A 49 19.99 12.24 -0.35
N TRP A 50 19.99 11.34 0.62
CA TRP A 50 18.83 10.48 0.95
C TRP A 50 17.52 11.26 1.12
N VAL A 51 17.53 12.37 1.87
CA VAL A 51 16.34 13.20 2.13
C VAL A 51 15.75 13.76 0.83
N VAL A 52 16.60 14.16 -0.11
CA VAL A 52 16.18 14.76 -1.39
C VAL A 52 15.72 13.69 -2.38
N GLN A 53 16.32 12.50 -2.36
CA GLN A 53 16.01 11.43 -3.31
C GLN A 53 14.81 10.57 -2.88
N ILE A 54 14.61 10.38 -1.57
CA ILE A 54 13.65 9.41 -1.04
C ILE A 54 12.35 10.07 -0.57
N LEU A 55 12.40 11.15 0.20
CA LEU A 55 11.19 11.73 0.79
C LEU A 55 10.19 12.26 -0.25
N PRO A 56 10.60 12.94 -1.34
CA PRO A 56 9.66 13.37 -2.38
C PRO A 56 8.92 12.21 -3.04
N THR A 57 9.56 11.05 -3.12
CA THR A 57 8.94 9.83 -3.66
C THR A 57 7.75 9.37 -2.81
N ILE A 58 7.87 9.43 -1.49
CA ILE A 58 6.76 9.11 -0.57
C ILE A 58 5.59 10.06 -0.81
N ILE A 59 5.86 11.37 -0.90
CA ILE A 59 4.86 12.42 -1.10
C ILE A 59 4.12 12.23 -2.43
N PHE A 60 4.87 12.02 -3.52
CA PHE A 60 4.30 11.82 -4.85
C PHE A 60 3.41 10.59 -4.91
N PHE A 61 3.87 9.45 -4.36
CA PHE A 61 3.07 8.23 -4.36
C PHE A 61 1.81 8.38 -3.50
N SER A 62 1.87 9.05 -2.34
CA SER A 62 0.65 9.33 -1.56
C SER A 62 -0.35 10.20 -2.32
N ALA A 63 0.11 11.22 -3.05
CA ALA A 63 -0.74 12.04 -3.92
C ALA A 63 -1.38 11.22 -5.06
N LEU A 64 -0.58 10.36 -5.71
CA LEU A 64 -1.05 9.46 -6.77
C LEU A 64 -2.10 8.48 -6.22
N MET A 65 -1.87 7.91 -5.05
CA MET A 65 -2.85 7.02 -4.41
C MET A 65 -4.14 7.77 -4.11
N GLY A 66 -4.07 9.00 -3.56
CA GLY A 66 -5.24 9.85 -3.36
C GLY A 66 -6.06 10.04 -4.63
N VAL A 67 -5.39 10.31 -5.75
CA VAL A 67 -6.02 10.40 -7.09
C VAL A 67 -6.67 9.08 -7.51
N LEU A 68 -5.97 7.95 -7.41
CA LEU A 68 -6.48 6.65 -7.84
C LEU A 68 -7.67 6.18 -7.00
N TYR A 69 -7.70 6.52 -5.70
CA TYR A 69 -8.86 6.33 -4.84
C TYR A 69 -9.99 7.28 -5.21
N TYR A 70 -9.71 8.54 -5.52
CA TYR A 70 -10.75 9.47 -5.94
C TYR A 70 -11.46 9.00 -7.23
N LEU A 71 -10.69 8.47 -8.18
CA LEU A 71 -11.19 7.96 -9.46
C LEU A 71 -11.90 6.60 -9.37
N GLY A 72 -11.88 5.92 -8.22
CA GLY A 72 -12.51 4.60 -8.07
C GLY A 72 -11.65 3.41 -8.54
N ILE A 73 -10.45 3.66 -9.09
CA ILE A 73 -9.59 2.63 -9.67
C ILE A 73 -9.09 1.68 -8.58
N MET A 74 -8.63 2.22 -7.45
CA MET A 74 -8.16 1.40 -6.33
C MET A 74 -9.28 0.58 -5.72
N GLN A 75 -10.47 1.15 -5.57
CA GLN A 75 -11.64 0.45 -5.05
C GLN A 75 -11.98 -0.75 -5.94
N PHE A 76 -11.92 -0.60 -7.26
CA PHE A 76 -12.15 -1.70 -8.18
C PHE A 76 -11.12 -2.83 -8.00
N ILE A 77 -9.82 -2.49 -7.98
CA ILE A 77 -8.73 -3.46 -7.80
C ILE A 77 -8.85 -4.18 -6.45
N VAL A 78 -8.99 -3.42 -5.37
CA VAL A 78 -9.07 -3.94 -3.99
C VAL A 78 -10.31 -4.82 -3.82
N LYS A 79 -11.48 -4.41 -4.31
CA LYS A 79 -12.71 -5.24 -4.24
C LYS A 79 -12.56 -6.55 -5.01
N PHE A 80 -11.94 -6.52 -6.19
CA PHE A 80 -11.74 -7.72 -6.99
C PHE A 80 -10.83 -8.72 -6.27
N ILE A 81 -9.68 -8.27 -5.76
CA ILE A 81 -8.73 -9.12 -5.03
C ILE A 81 -9.35 -9.61 -3.71
N ALA A 82 -10.03 -8.73 -2.97
CA ALA A 82 -10.68 -9.09 -1.71
C ALA A 82 -11.76 -10.15 -1.90
N LYS A 83 -12.60 -10.03 -2.93
CA LYS A 83 -13.62 -11.04 -3.24
C LYS A 83 -13.00 -12.40 -3.56
N PHE A 84 -11.88 -12.42 -4.29
CA PHE A 84 -11.17 -13.65 -4.58
C PHE A 84 -10.57 -14.30 -3.32
N ILE A 85 -9.86 -13.52 -2.50
CA ILE A 85 -9.22 -14.02 -1.27
C ILE A 85 -10.28 -14.45 -0.24
N ALA A 86 -11.33 -13.66 -0.04
CA ALA A 86 -12.42 -13.99 0.90
C ALA A 86 -13.09 -15.31 0.52
N LYS A 87 -13.35 -15.52 -0.77
CA LYS A 87 -13.92 -16.79 -1.26
C LYS A 87 -12.96 -17.97 -1.08
N LEU A 88 -11.66 -17.75 -1.25
CA LEU A 88 -10.65 -18.80 -1.17
C LEU A 88 -10.34 -19.21 0.28
N LEU A 89 -10.32 -18.26 1.21
CA LEU A 89 -9.98 -18.49 2.62
C LEU A 89 -11.20 -18.63 3.54
N GLY A 90 -12.39 -18.22 3.11
CA GLY A 90 -13.60 -18.21 3.93
C GLY A 90 -13.59 -17.14 5.03
N THR A 91 -12.72 -16.14 4.91
CA THR A 91 -12.58 -15.00 5.82
C THR A 91 -13.71 -13.98 5.63
N SER A 92 -13.90 -13.10 6.61
CA SER A 92 -14.95 -12.07 6.53
C SER A 92 -14.62 -11.01 5.48
N GLY A 93 -15.66 -10.33 4.97
CA GLY A 93 -15.48 -9.27 3.97
C GLY A 93 -14.61 -8.13 4.50
N SER A 94 -14.76 -7.76 5.78
CA SER A 94 -14.04 -6.63 6.37
C SER A 94 -12.57 -6.93 6.66
N GLU A 95 -12.24 -8.06 7.29
CA GLU A 95 -10.83 -8.40 7.52
C GLU A 95 -10.08 -8.62 6.20
N THR A 96 -10.75 -9.21 5.20
CA THR A 96 -10.15 -9.43 3.89
C THR A 96 -9.95 -8.12 3.13
N LEU A 97 -10.93 -7.22 3.16
CA LEU A 97 -10.79 -5.91 2.51
C LEU A 97 -9.64 -5.11 3.13
N SER A 98 -9.49 -5.14 4.46
CA SER A 98 -8.37 -4.49 5.15
C SER A 98 -7.04 -5.13 4.77
N ALA A 99 -6.94 -6.46 4.79
CA ALA A 99 -5.72 -7.19 4.41
C ALA A 99 -5.31 -6.93 2.95
N VAL A 100 -6.27 -6.84 2.02
CA VAL A 100 -6.00 -6.51 0.62
C VAL A 100 -5.69 -5.02 0.43
N GLY A 101 -6.38 -4.14 1.16
CA GLY A 101 -6.08 -2.70 1.17
C GLY A 101 -4.63 -2.44 1.56
N ASN A 102 -4.13 -3.18 2.55
CA ASN A 102 -2.75 -3.16 3.04
C ASN A 102 -1.68 -3.55 1.99
N ILE A 103 -2.06 -4.11 0.83
CA ILE A 103 -1.11 -4.31 -0.29
C ILE A 103 -0.62 -2.97 -0.83
N PHE A 104 -1.47 -1.94 -0.76
CA PHE A 104 -1.23 -0.62 -1.36
C PHE A 104 -1.19 0.50 -0.32
N LEU A 105 -2.03 0.40 0.71
CA LEU A 105 -2.16 1.35 1.81
C LEU A 105 -1.30 0.95 3.00
N GLY A 106 -0.97 1.94 3.85
CA GLY A 106 -0.30 1.67 5.11
C GLY A 106 -1.22 1.07 6.18
N GLN A 107 -0.59 0.55 7.24
CA GLN A 107 -1.26 -0.05 8.40
C GLN A 107 -2.27 0.88 9.11
N THR A 108 -2.16 2.20 8.95
CA THR A 108 -3.09 3.20 9.52
C THR A 108 -4.21 3.57 8.55
N GLU A 109 -4.01 3.39 7.25
CA GLU A 109 -4.93 3.81 6.18
C GLU A 109 -5.85 2.66 5.76
N ALA A 110 -5.33 1.44 5.66
CA ALA A 110 -6.12 0.28 5.27
C ALA A 110 -7.30 0.00 6.22
N PRO A 111 -7.18 0.15 7.57
CA PRO A 111 -8.32 -0.02 8.47
C PRO A 111 -9.42 1.02 8.24
N LEU A 112 -9.12 2.18 7.66
CA LEU A 112 -10.15 3.20 7.36
C LEU A 112 -11.15 2.69 6.32
N LEU A 113 -10.74 1.79 5.43
CA LEU A 113 -11.63 1.13 4.46
C LEU A 113 -12.74 0.35 5.14
N VAL A 114 -12.54 -0.07 6.39
CA VAL A 114 -13.47 -0.90 7.15
C VAL A 114 -13.90 -0.25 8.47
N LYS A 115 -13.64 1.06 8.63
CA LYS A 115 -13.92 1.84 9.84
C LYS A 115 -15.33 1.63 10.41
N PRO A 116 -16.42 1.56 9.60
CA PRO A 116 -17.77 1.32 10.14
C PRO A 116 -17.91 -0.02 10.87
N PHE A 117 -17.13 -1.02 10.49
CA PHE A 117 -17.22 -2.39 11.00
C PHE A 117 -16.29 -2.65 12.19
N VAL A 118 -15.24 -1.84 12.37
CA VAL A 118 -14.20 -2.06 13.42
C VAL A 118 -14.80 -2.22 14.82
N LYS A 119 -15.85 -1.48 15.15
CA LYS A 119 -16.50 -1.54 16.48
C LYS A 119 -17.23 -2.87 16.74
N ASP A 120 -17.66 -3.53 15.67
CA ASP A 120 -18.49 -4.73 15.72
C ASP A 120 -17.70 -6.00 15.34
N MET A 121 -16.38 -5.88 15.12
CA MET A 121 -15.53 -6.99 14.73
C MET A 121 -15.26 -7.94 15.88
N THR A 122 -15.12 -9.22 15.54
CA THR A 122 -14.67 -10.25 16.49
C THR A 122 -13.20 -10.03 16.84
N ARG A 123 -12.73 -10.71 17.90
CA ARG A 123 -11.31 -10.66 18.28
C ARG A 123 -10.38 -11.21 17.18
N SER A 124 -10.86 -12.19 16.41
CA SER A 124 -10.08 -12.78 15.31
C SER A 124 -9.98 -11.82 14.12
N GLU A 125 -11.07 -11.13 13.76
CA GLU A 125 -11.07 -10.11 12.71
C GLU A 125 -10.16 -8.91 13.05
N LEU A 126 -10.23 -8.42 14.29
CA LEU A 126 -9.35 -7.34 14.75
C LEU A 126 -7.88 -7.75 14.70
N LEU A 127 -7.55 -8.96 15.15
CA LEU A 127 -6.18 -9.47 15.05
C LEU A 127 -5.73 -9.57 13.59
N ALA A 128 -6.60 -10.04 12.69
CA ALA A 128 -6.30 -10.14 11.26
C ALA A 128 -5.99 -8.77 10.63
N ILE A 129 -6.69 -7.71 11.03
CA ILE A 129 -6.37 -6.33 10.59
C ILE A 129 -5.00 -5.89 11.08
N MET A 130 -4.68 -6.13 12.36
CA MET A 130 -3.40 -5.74 12.94
C MET A 130 -2.23 -6.49 12.29
N ILE A 131 -2.34 -7.81 12.16
CA ILE A 131 -1.31 -8.64 11.51
C ILE A 131 -1.20 -8.28 10.03
N GLY A 132 -2.33 -8.06 9.34
CA GLY A 132 -2.34 -7.65 7.94
C GLY A 132 -1.56 -6.36 7.70
N GLY A 133 -1.73 -5.35 8.56
CA GLY A 133 -0.98 -4.09 8.47
C GLY A 133 0.52 -4.23 8.76
N MET A 134 0.88 -5.12 9.67
CA MET A 134 2.29 -5.38 10.02
C MET A 134 3.00 -6.30 9.02
N ALA A 135 2.25 -7.12 8.29
CA ALA A 135 2.79 -8.06 7.32
C ALA A 135 3.15 -7.40 5.98
N THR A 136 2.57 -6.23 5.67
CA THR A 136 2.74 -5.53 4.40
C THR A 136 3.52 -4.22 4.56
N VAL A 137 3.74 -3.54 3.42
CA VAL A 137 4.36 -2.22 3.36
C VAL A 137 3.47 -1.32 2.50
N ALA A 138 3.30 -0.06 2.93
CA ALA A 138 2.57 0.96 2.17
C ALA A 138 3.24 1.27 0.83
N GLY A 139 2.46 1.57 -0.21
CA GLY A 139 2.97 1.92 -1.54
C GLY A 139 3.94 3.11 -1.53
N GLY A 140 3.68 4.13 -0.69
CA GLY A 140 4.56 5.29 -0.55
C GLY A 140 5.96 4.93 -0.04
N VAL A 141 6.05 4.07 0.99
CA VAL A 141 7.34 3.62 1.54
C VAL A 141 8.02 2.60 0.63
N MET A 142 7.24 1.75 -0.04
CA MET A 142 7.75 0.82 -1.07
C MET A 142 8.51 1.58 -2.16
N ALA A 143 7.96 2.69 -2.64
CA ALA A 143 8.59 3.54 -3.64
C ALA A 143 9.94 4.09 -3.15
N GLY A 144 10.04 4.44 -1.87
CA GLY A 144 11.31 4.79 -1.22
C GLY A 144 12.32 3.64 -1.25
N TYR A 145 11.92 2.41 -0.94
CA TYR A 145 12.82 1.25 -1.03
C TYR A 145 13.31 1.00 -2.47
N VAL A 146 12.45 1.19 -3.46
CA VAL A 146 12.86 1.08 -4.87
C VAL A 146 13.87 2.16 -5.23
N ALA A 147 13.67 3.40 -4.77
CA ALA A 147 14.63 4.48 -4.96
C ALA A 147 15.96 4.24 -4.23
N MET A 148 15.99 3.39 -3.19
CA MET A 148 17.21 2.87 -2.56
C MET A 148 17.85 1.68 -3.30
N GLY A 149 17.29 1.27 -4.45
CA GLY A 149 17.83 0.21 -5.31
C GLY A 149 17.21 -1.17 -5.12
N VAL A 150 16.16 -1.30 -4.30
CA VAL A 150 15.45 -2.58 -4.13
C VAL A 150 14.58 -2.86 -5.36
N ASN A 151 14.53 -4.12 -5.80
CA ASN A 151 13.74 -4.50 -6.98
C ASN A 151 12.24 -4.27 -6.76
N ALA A 152 11.63 -3.39 -7.57
CA ALA A 152 10.20 -3.05 -7.50
C ALA A 152 9.29 -4.27 -7.67
N GLY A 153 9.63 -5.17 -8.59
CA GLY A 153 8.93 -6.43 -8.76
C GLY A 153 8.90 -7.22 -7.45
N HIS A 154 10.06 -7.54 -6.87
CA HIS A 154 10.13 -8.32 -5.63
C HIS A 154 9.29 -7.71 -4.50
N LEU A 155 9.31 -6.38 -4.35
CA LEU A 155 8.48 -5.69 -3.35
C LEU A 155 6.98 -5.82 -3.65
N LEU A 156 6.56 -5.63 -4.90
CA LEU A 156 5.17 -5.82 -5.33
C LEU A 156 4.71 -7.27 -5.08
N ALA A 157 5.55 -8.25 -5.42
CA ALA A 157 5.27 -9.64 -5.16
C ALA A 157 5.13 -9.93 -3.67
N ALA A 158 6.06 -9.41 -2.85
CA ALA A 158 6.02 -9.56 -1.40
C ALA A 158 4.72 -8.99 -0.81
N SER A 159 4.32 -7.77 -1.20
CA SER A 159 3.07 -7.17 -0.72
C SER A 159 1.84 -7.98 -1.09
N ILE A 160 1.74 -8.49 -2.32
CA ILE A 160 0.59 -9.32 -2.73
C ILE A 160 0.55 -10.66 -1.98
N MET A 161 1.71 -11.26 -1.71
CA MET A 161 1.80 -12.51 -0.93
C MET A 161 1.53 -12.32 0.56
N ALA A 162 1.87 -11.16 1.10
CA ALA A 162 1.70 -10.84 2.51
C ALA A 162 0.23 -10.77 2.93
N ALA A 163 -0.68 -10.30 2.07
CA ALA A 163 -2.11 -10.25 2.38
C ALA A 163 -2.72 -11.63 2.76
N PRO A 164 -2.67 -12.67 1.90
CA PRO A 164 -3.19 -13.99 2.28
C PRO A 164 -2.34 -14.67 3.36
N ALA A 165 -1.02 -14.46 3.39
CA ALA A 165 -0.16 -15.05 4.42
C ALA A 165 -0.46 -14.48 5.81
N GLY A 166 -0.68 -13.17 5.92
CA GLY A 166 -1.06 -12.49 7.15
C GLY A 166 -2.42 -12.96 7.67
N LEU A 167 -3.41 -13.13 6.78
CA LEU A 167 -4.70 -13.71 7.15
C LEU A 167 -4.56 -15.14 7.68
N VAL A 168 -3.78 -15.99 7.01
CA VAL A 168 -3.53 -17.36 7.46
C VAL A 168 -2.87 -17.38 8.84
N LEU A 169 -1.82 -16.58 9.06
CA LEU A 169 -1.14 -16.48 10.35
C LEU A 169 -2.08 -15.98 11.44
N ALA A 170 -2.90 -14.96 11.16
CA ALA A 170 -3.86 -14.44 12.11
C ALA A 170 -4.86 -15.52 12.56
N LYS A 171 -5.39 -16.30 11.62
CA LYS A 171 -6.35 -17.37 11.91
C LYS A 171 -5.72 -18.60 12.58
N ILE A 172 -4.41 -18.82 12.45
CA ILE A 172 -3.69 -19.82 13.23
C ILE A 172 -3.55 -19.37 14.70
N ILE A 173 -3.24 -18.09 14.93
CA ILE A 173 -3.01 -17.55 16.28
C ILE A 173 -4.33 -17.41 17.04
N ILE A 174 -5.34 -16.77 16.45
CA ILE A 174 -6.69 -16.67 17.01
C ILE A 174 -7.69 -17.08 15.92
N PRO A 175 -8.16 -18.34 15.93
CA PRO A 175 -9.20 -18.80 15.03
C PRO A 175 -10.52 -18.05 15.20
N GLU A 176 -11.31 -18.00 14.13
CA GLU A 176 -12.65 -17.41 14.18
C GLU A 176 -13.62 -18.36 14.89
N THR A 177 -14.18 -17.93 16.02
CA THR A 177 -15.16 -18.71 16.80
C THR A 177 -16.54 -18.06 16.85
N GLU A 178 -16.65 -16.81 16.41
CA GLU A 178 -17.87 -16.01 16.46
C GLU A 178 -18.45 -15.80 15.05
N GLU A 179 -19.72 -15.44 14.96
CA GLU A 179 -20.35 -15.12 13.67
C GLU A 179 -20.07 -13.67 13.29
N SER A 180 -19.21 -13.47 12.29
CA SER A 180 -18.93 -12.14 11.74
C SER A 180 -20.15 -11.54 11.04
N LYS A 181 -20.51 -10.31 11.42
CA LYS A 181 -21.54 -9.51 10.74
C LYS A 181 -21.21 -9.19 9.27
N THR A 182 -19.95 -9.32 8.86
CA THR A 182 -19.47 -8.97 7.51
C THR A 182 -19.14 -10.17 6.64
N LYS A 183 -19.39 -11.40 7.11
CA LYS A 183 -19.04 -12.65 6.40
C LYS A 183 -19.62 -12.73 4.98
N ASN A 184 -20.79 -12.14 4.75
CA ASN A 184 -21.47 -12.10 3.44
C ASN A 184 -21.53 -10.68 2.82
N SER A 185 -20.93 -9.68 3.47
CA SER A 185 -20.95 -8.29 2.97
C SER A 185 -19.70 -8.04 2.12
N SER A 186 -19.83 -8.19 0.80
CA SER A 186 -18.77 -7.83 -0.15
C SER A 186 -18.83 -6.37 -0.60
N ASP A 187 -19.90 -5.66 -0.27
CA ASP A 187 -20.17 -4.29 -0.73
C ASP A 187 -19.75 -3.26 0.31
N ILE A 188 -18.49 -3.33 0.73
CA ILE A 188 -17.90 -2.27 1.53
C ILE A 188 -17.57 -1.12 0.57
N VAL A 189 -18.30 -0.02 0.71
CA VAL A 189 -18.08 1.22 -0.06
C VAL A 189 -17.08 2.06 0.72
N VAL A 190 -15.94 2.30 0.11
CA VAL A 190 -14.96 3.27 0.62
C VAL A 190 -15.53 4.65 0.29
N GLU A 191 -15.92 5.40 1.31
CA GLU A 191 -16.37 6.79 1.12
C GLU A 191 -15.21 7.64 0.59
N ASN A 192 -15.47 8.36 -0.49
CA ASN A 192 -14.54 9.34 -1.03
C ASN A 192 -14.84 10.68 -0.36
N THR A 193 -13.87 11.21 0.37
CA THR A 193 -14.02 12.46 1.13
C THR A 193 -13.61 13.70 0.34
N SER A 194 -12.98 13.55 -0.82
CA SER A 194 -12.51 14.68 -1.62
C SER A 194 -13.58 15.13 -2.62
N SER A 195 -13.73 16.44 -2.83
CA SER A 195 -14.75 17.00 -3.71
C SER A 195 -14.36 16.93 -5.18
N ASN A 196 -13.06 17.05 -5.48
CA ASN A 196 -12.52 17.00 -6.84
C ASN A 196 -11.14 16.33 -6.91
N LEU A 197 -10.69 16.05 -8.13
CA LEU A 197 -9.42 15.38 -8.41
C LEU A 197 -8.19 16.14 -7.85
N VAL A 198 -8.21 17.46 -7.93
CA VAL A 198 -7.10 18.31 -7.47
C VAL A 198 -7.03 18.31 -5.94
N GLU A 199 -8.18 18.36 -5.28
CA GLU A 199 -8.29 18.22 -3.84
C GLU A 199 -7.77 16.85 -3.37
N ALA A 200 -8.13 15.76 -4.06
CA ALA A 200 -7.63 14.43 -3.74
C ALA A 200 -6.10 14.31 -3.85
N ALA A 201 -5.52 14.93 -4.89
CA ALA A 201 -4.07 14.99 -5.06
C ALA A 201 -3.39 15.80 -3.95
N ALA A 202 -3.97 16.95 -3.59
CA ALA A 202 -3.44 17.84 -2.54
C ALA A 202 -3.52 17.21 -1.14
N ASN A 203 -4.64 16.55 -0.83
CA ASN A 203 -4.82 15.81 0.42
C ASN A 203 -3.80 14.67 0.51
N GLY A 204 -3.68 13.85 -0.55
CA GLY A 204 -2.70 12.77 -0.59
C GLY A 204 -1.25 13.25 -0.48
N ALA A 205 -0.90 14.40 -1.08
CA ALA A 205 0.42 15.01 -0.92
C ALA A 205 0.68 15.47 0.53
N SER A 206 -0.34 16.05 1.18
CA SER A 206 -0.24 16.52 2.57
C SER A 206 -0.06 15.37 3.55
N ASP A 207 -0.83 14.29 3.37
CA ASP A 207 -0.70 13.05 4.15
C ASP A 207 0.68 12.42 3.92
N GLY A 208 1.14 12.38 2.66
CA GLY A 208 2.47 11.91 2.29
C GLY A 208 3.61 12.72 2.91
N LEU A 209 3.45 14.04 3.05
CA LEU A 209 4.45 14.91 3.71
C LEU A 209 4.57 14.55 5.19
N GLY A 210 3.45 14.37 5.89
CA GLY A 210 3.45 13.95 7.29
C GLY A 210 4.19 12.62 7.47
N LEU A 211 3.91 11.64 6.60
CA LEU A 211 4.61 10.35 6.59
C LEU A 211 6.11 10.52 6.33
N ALA A 212 6.48 11.30 5.31
CA ALA A 212 7.87 11.53 4.93
C ALA A 212 8.69 12.17 6.06
N LEU A 213 8.14 13.17 6.74
CA LEU A 213 8.78 13.82 7.89
C LEU A 213 8.96 12.86 9.07
N ASN A 214 7.94 12.06 9.37
CA ASN A 214 8.03 11.05 10.43
C ASN A 214 9.11 10.02 10.13
N VAL A 215 9.18 9.51 8.88
CA VAL A 215 10.22 8.57 8.46
C VAL A 215 11.61 9.19 8.58
N GLY A 216 11.81 10.43 8.09
CA GLY A 216 13.08 11.14 8.20
C GLY A 216 13.53 11.34 9.65
N ALA A 217 12.61 11.77 10.52
CA ALA A 217 12.87 11.97 11.94
C ALA A 217 13.23 10.66 12.66
N MET A 218 12.47 9.58 12.40
CA MET A 218 12.75 8.26 12.99
C MET A 218 14.09 7.70 12.54
N LEU A 219 14.43 7.81 11.24
CA LEU A 219 15.72 7.34 10.75
C LEU A 219 16.88 8.12 11.37
N LEU A 220 16.76 9.45 11.47
CA LEU A 220 17.78 10.26 12.14
C LEU A 220 17.95 9.84 13.62
N ALA A 221 16.85 9.65 14.34
CA ALA A 221 16.88 9.27 15.75
C ALA A 221 17.39 7.84 15.99
N PHE A 222 17.11 6.89 15.09
CA PHE A 222 17.50 5.49 15.26
C PHE A 222 18.92 5.18 14.75
N ILE A 223 19.47 6.00 13.86
CA ILE A 223 20.84 5.84 13.35
C ILE A 223 21.86 6.52 14.26
N ALA A 224 21.49 7.64 14.90
CA ALA A 224 22.33 8.36 15.84
C ALA A 224 22.60 7.55 17.13
#